data_AF-A0A2W6BJX2-F1
#
_entry.id   AF-A0A2W6BJX2-F1
#
_cell.length_a   1.000
_cell.length_b   1.000
_cell.length_c   1.000
_cell.angle_alpha   90.00
_cell.angle_beta   90.00
_cell.angle_gamma   90.00
#
_symmetry.space_group_name_H-M   'P 1'
#
loop_
_entity.id
_entity.type
_entity.pdbx_description
1 polymer ?
#
loop_
_entity_poly.entity_id
_entity_poly.type
_entity_poly.pdbx_seq_one_letter_code
_entity_poly.pdbx_strand_id
1 'polypeptide(L)'
;MSKTLSLRVTERQLAALERLKRRLSQHSIGGTLQLLLGEKLREAEYTYIIFRNTAAGRFAFVEGDPTGRLGDHDGRSRVRV
;
A
#
# COMPACT_ATOMS: atom_id res chain seq x y z
N MET A 1 0.07 6.93 21.07
CA MET A 1 1.23 6.21 21.64
C MET A 1 2.00 5.53 20.52
N SER A 2 3.34 5.56 20.53
CA SER A 2 4.18 4.83 19.58
C SER A 2 4.69 3.52 20.20
N LYS A 3 4.88 2.49 19.37
CA LYS A 3 5.52 1.22 19.75
C LYS A 3 6.70 0.96 18.80
N THR A 4 7.76 0.37 19.32
CA THR A 4 8.97 0.02 18.55
C THR A 4 8.97 -1.46 18.22
N LEU A 5 9.29 -1.80 16.98
CA LEU A 5 9.42 -3.17 16.49
C LEU A 5 10.85 -3.36 15.96
N SER A 6 11.48 -4.47 16.32
CA SER A 6 12.78 -4.88 15.80
C SER A 6 12.58 -5.94 14.72
N LEU A 7 13.12 -5.71 13.53
CA LEU A 7 13.01 -6.61 12.39
C LEU A 7 14.41 -7.03 11.94
N ARG A 8 14.56 -8.32 11.63
CA ARG A 8 15.75 -8.81 10.94
C ARG A 8 15.51 -8.68 9.44
N VAL A 9 16.43 -8.00 8.76
CA VAL A 9 16.39 -7.82 7.31
C VAL A 9 17.64 -8.44 6.70
N THR A 10 17.50 -8.96 5.49
CA THR A 10 18.63 -9.43 4.69
C THR A 10 19.38 -8.25 4.06
N GLU A 11 20.64 -8.45 3.70
CA GLU A 11 21.45 -7.45 2.98
C GLU A 11 20.76 -6.96 1.69
N ARG A 12 20.11 -7.87 0.96
CA ARG A 12 19.35 -7.52 -0.26
C ARG A 12 18.18 -6.59 0.05
N GLN A 13 17.46 -6.82 1.15
CA GLN A 13 16.37 -5.96 1.59
C GLN A 13 16.89 -4.60 2.05
N LEU A 14 18.01 -4.58 2.78
CA LEU A 14 18.67 -3.34 3.21
C LEU A 14 19.07 -2.48 2.00
N ALA A 15 19.73 -3.05 1.00
CA ALA A 15 20.11 -2.35 -0.23
C ALA A 15 18.89 -1.86 -1.04
N ALA A 16 17.75 -2.56 -1.00
CA ALA A 16 16.51 -2.10 -1.61
C ALA A 16 15.93 -0.90 -0.84
N LEU A 17 15.93 -0.94 0.49
CA LEU A 17 15.47 0.14 1.35
C LEU A 17 16.30 1.40 1.18
N GLU A 18 17.62 1.30 1.04
CA GLU A 18 18.48 2.46 0.78
C GLU A 18 18.22 3.14 -0.56
N ARG A 19 17.90 2.35 -1.60
CA ARG A 19 17.47 2.88 -2.90
C ARG A 19 16.12 3.58 -2.79
N LEU A 20 15.17 2.97 -2.07
CA LEU A 20 13.84 3.53 -1.86
C LEU A 20 13.87 4.80 -1.00
N LYS A 21 14.72 4.83 0.03
CA LYS A 21 14.94 6.02 0.89
C LYS A 21 15.25 7.25 0.04
N ARG A 22 16.17 7.10 -0.92
CA ARG A 22 16.55 8.18 -1.86
C ARG A 22 15.40 8.59 -2.76
N ARG A 23 14.66 7.61 -3.32
CA ARG A 23 13.55 7.87 -4.25
C ARG A 23 12.34 8.52 -3.58
N LEU A 24 12.09 8.20 -2.31
CA LEU A 24 10.96 8.71 -1.53
C LEU A 24 11.32 9.92 -0.65
N SER A 25 12.53 10.47 -0.85
CA SER A 25 13.06 11.62 -0.08
C SER A 25 12.95 11.45 1.43
N GLN A 26 13.11 10.21 1.92
CA GLN A 26 13.02 9.91 3.35
C GLN A 26 14.36 10.18 4.05
N HIS A 27 14.28 10.72 5.27
CA HIS A 27 15.48 11.03 6.05
C HIS A 27 16.15 9.79 6.66
N SER A 28 15.42 8.68 6.82
CA SER A 28 15.95 7.44 7.41
C SER A 28 15.39 6.16 6.77
N ILE A 29 16.13 5.07 6.93
CA ILE A 29 15.67 3.73 6.55
C ILE A 29 14.43 3.35 7.37
N GLY A 30 14.42 3.67 8.67
CA GLY A 30 13.27 3.43 9.55
C GLY A 30 12.00 4.15 9.09
N GLY A 31 12.11 5.43 8.68
CA GLY A 31 10.96 6.17 8.13
C GLY A 31 10.46 5.58 6.81
N THR A 32 11.38 5.14 5.95
CA THR A 32 11.03 4.41 4.72
C THR A 32 10.30 3.11 5.05
N LEU A 33 10.78 2.35 6.04
CA LEU A 33 10.21 1.07 6.43
C LEU A 33 8.83 1.22 7.07
N GLN A 34 8.65 2.24 7.91
CA GLN A 34 7.36 2.58 8.52
C GLN A 34 6.32 2.93 7.46
N LEU A 35 6.70 3.71 6.44
CA LEU A 35 5.81 4.05 5.33
C LEU A 35 5.39 2.80 4.54
N LEU A 36 6.36 1.97 4.15
CA LEU A 36 6.08 0.74 3.40
C LEU A 36 5.25 -0.28 4.22
N LEU A 37 5.53 -0.40 5.51
CA LEU A 37 4.78 -1.28 6.41
C LEU A 37 3.34 -0.80 6.55
N GLY A 38 3.12 0.52 6.68
CA GLY A 38 1.78 1.09 6.72
C GLY A 38 0.98 0.82 5.44
N GLU A 39 1.62 0.92 4.27
CA GLU A 39 0.97 0.58 3.00
C GLU A 39 0.64 -0.91 2.90
N LYS A 40 1.55 -1.79 3.30
CA LYS A 40 1.33 -3.24 3.26
C LYS A 40 0.28 -3.71 4.28
N LEU A 41 0.23 -3.11 5.46
CA LEU A 41 -0.82 -3.39 6.44
C LEU A 41 -2.18 -2.95 5.90
N ARG A 42 -2.26 -1.78 5.23
CA ARG A 42 -3.50 -1.33 4.60
C ARG A 42 -3.94 -2.27 3.47
N GLU A 43 -3.02 -2.71 2.62
CA GLU A 43 -3.33 -3.71 1.58
C GLU A 43 -3.81 -5.04 2.18
N ALA A 44 -3.19 -5.49 3.28
CA ALA A 44 -3.56 -6.72 3.96
C ALA A 44 -4.91 -6.61 4.69
N GLU A 45 -5.20 -5.47 5.32
CA GLU A 45 -6.46 -5.20 6.03
C GLU A 45 -7.63 -5.03 5.05
N TYR A 46 -7.39 -4.43 3.89
CA TYR A 46 -8.40 -4.16 2.87
C TYR A 46 -8.10 -4.96 1.60
N THR A 47 -8.14 -6.28 1.69
CA THR A 47 -7.80 -7.21 0.58
C THR A 47 -8.58 -6.94 -0.72
N TYR A 48 -9.78 -6.36 -0.62
CA TYR A 48 -10.62 -6.04 -1.78
C TYR A 48 -10.54 -4.58 -2.23
N ILE A 49 -9.67 -3.75 -1.63
CA ILE A 49 -9.53 -2.33 -1.96
C ILE A 49 -8.15 -2.06 -2.54
N ILE A 50 -8.09 -1.80 -3.84
CA ILE A 50 -6.87 -1.40 -4.54
C ILE A 50 -6.74 0.12 -4.52
N PHE A 51 -5.65 0.61 -3.95
CA PHE A 51 -5.29 2.02 -4.02
C PHE A 51 -4.40 2.29 -5.25
N ARG A 52 -4.86 3.11 -6.20
CA ARG A 52 -4.06 3.50 -7.39
C ARG A 52 -3.87 5.01 -7.46
N ASN A 53 -2.66 5.41 -7.86
CA ASN A 53 -2.39 6.80 -8.23
C ASN A 53 -2.85 7.02 -9.68
N THR A 54 -3.70 8.02 -9.88
CA THR A 54 -4.15 8.49 -11.20
C THR A 54 -3.68 9.92 -11.41
N ALA A 55 -3.80 10.45 -12.63
CA ALA A 55 -3.49 11.84 -12.95
C ALA A 55 -4.27 12.85 -12.09
N ALA A 56 -5.40 12.44 -11.49
CA ALA A 56 -6.24 13.27 -10.62
C ALA A 56 -5.98 13.06 -9.11
N GLY A 57 -5.02 12.22 -8.72
CA GLY A 57 -4.71 11.90 -7.31
C GLY A 57 -4.81 10.42 -6.96
N ARG A 58 -4.73 10.10 -5.66
CA ARG A 58 -4.83 8.73 -5.12
C ARG A 58 -6.30 8.34 -4.97
N PHE A 59 -6.72 7.27 -5.64
CA PHE A 59 -8.09 6.73 -5.57
C PHE A 59 -8.09 5.31 -5.03
N ALA A 60 -9.17 4.96 -4.33
CA ALA A 60 -9.47 3.60 -3.88
C ALA A 60 -10.49 2.95 -4.83
N PHE A 61 -10.23 1.72 -5.23
CA PHE A 61 -11.10 0.91 -6.08
C PHE A 61 -11.46 -0.37 -5.35
N VAL A 62 -12.74 -0.74 -5.30
CA VAL A 62 -13.14 -2.06 -4.82
C VAL A 62 -12.97 -3.04 -5.97
N GLU A 63 -12.11 -4.05 -5.80
CA GLU A 63 -12.00 -5.15 -6.74
C GLU A 63 -13.21 -6.07 -6.54
N GLY A 64 -14.05 -6.17 -7.57
CA GLY A 64 -15.20 -7.07 -7.59
C GLY A 64 -14.74 -8.52 -7.53
N ASP A 65 -15.41 -9.31 -6.69
CA ASP A 65 -15.16 -10.72 -6.41
C ASP A 65 -14.83 -11.57 -7.68
N PRO A 66 -13.65 -12.24 -7.75
CA PRO A 66 -13.29 -13.10 -8.87
C PRO A 66 -14.14 -14.39 -8.96
N THR A 67 -15.00 -14.69 -7.98
CA THR A 67 -15.90 -15.86 -8.03
C THR A 67 -17.15 -15.66 -8.90
N GLY A 68 -17.27 -14.52 -9.61
CA GLY A 68 -18.23 -14.38 -10.71
C GLY A 68 -19.70 -14.46 -10.26
N ARG A 69 -20.01 -14.15 -9.00
CA ARG A 69 -21.38 -14.10 -8.48
C ARG A 69 -21.80 -12.69 -8.07
N LEU A 70 -21.56 -11.72 -8.95
CA LEU A 70 -22.34 -10.49 -8.97
C LEU A 70 -22.71 -10.24 -10.42
N GLY A 71 -23.95 -10.60 -10.74
CA GLY A 71 -24.53 -10.39 -12.05
C GLY A 71 -24.53 -8.92 -12.44
N ASP A 72 -24.51 -8.72 -13.75
CA ASP A 72 -25.09 -7.60 -14.48
C ASP A 72 -25.50 -6.42 -13.59
N HIS A 73 -24.54 -5.57 -13.24
CA HIS A 73 -24.82 -4.16 -13.08
C HIS A 73 -23.55 -3.37 -13.34
N ASP A 74 -23.56 -2.74 -14.50
CA ASP A 74 -22.78 -1.57 -14.84
C ASP A 74 -22.85 -0.56 -13.70
N GLY A 75 -21.82 -0.53 -12.85
CA GLY A 75 -21.90 0.09 -11.53
C GLY A 75 -20.53 0.35 -10.94
N ARG A 76 -19.70 1.11 -11.65
CA ARG A 76 -18.43 1.66 -11.12
C ARG A 76 -18.73 2.62 -9.96
N SER A 77 -18.95 2.07 -8.76
CA SER A 77 -19.13 2.86 -7.55
C SER A 77 -17.80 3.47 -7.13
N ARG A 78 -17.63 4.77 -7.44
CA ARG A 78 -16.51 5.60 -7.01
C ARG A 78 -16.77 6.06 -5.59
N VAL A 79 -16.02 5.55 -4.61
CA VAL A 79 -16.02 6.09 -3.26
C VAL A 79 -14.78 6.98 -3.11
N ARG A 80 -15.01 8.27 -2.88
CA ARG A 80 -13.97 9.26 -2.58
C ARG A 80 -13.62 9.14 -1.10
N VAL A 81 -12.36 8.82 -0.80
CA VAL A 81 -11.80 8.80 0.55
C VAL A 81 -11.00 10.07 0.77
#